data_AF-A0A7J9RYT6-F1
#
_entry.id   AF-A0A7J9RYT6-F1
#
_cell.length_a   1.000
_cell.length_b   1.000
_cell.length_c   1.000
_cell.angle_alpha   90.00
_cell.angle_beta   90.00
_cell.angle_gamma   90.00
#
_symmetry.space_group_name_H-M   'P 1'
#
loop_
_entity.id
_entity.type
_entity.pdbx_description
1 polymer ?
#
loop_
_entity_poly.entity_id
_entity_poly.type
_entity_poly.pdbx_seq_one_letter_code
_entity_poly.pdbx_strand_id
1 'polypeptide(L)' 'MNIKKIIDRGTTSSDEHEWIMKERGFDRHMASAYLIALKGLELIKSN' A
#
# COMPACT_ATOMS: atom_id res chain seq x y z
N MET A 1 12.46 26.60 -5.61
CA MET A 1 11.93 25.87 -4.43
C MET A 1 11.90 24.39 -4.80
N ASN A 2 12.91 23.63 -4.37
CA ASN A 2 13.09 22.23 -4.77
C ASN A 2 12.47 21.35 -3.68
N ILE A 3 11.19 20.99 -3.85
CA ILE A 3 10.43 20.25 -2.84
C ILE A 3 10.83 18.78 -2.97
N LYS A 4 11.95 18.42 -2.33
CA LYS A 4 12.39 17.03 -2.16
C LYS A 4 11.28 16.31 -1.39
N LYS A 5 10.56 15.40 -2.06
CA LYS A 5 9.54 14.54 -1.44
C LYS A 5 10.23 13.74 -0.33
N ILE A 6 10.03 14.18 0.92
CA ILE A 6 10.48 13.46 2.09
C ILE A 6 9.60 12.21 2.16
N ILE A 7 10.15 11.08 1.73
CA ILE A 7 9.51 9.79 1.93
C ILE A 7 9.75 9.45 3.39
N ASP A 8 8.74 9.67 4.22
CA ASP A 8 8.76 9.27 5.62
C ASP A 8 8.97 7.75 5.67
N ARG A 9 10.19 7.35 6.01
CA ARG A 9 10.70 5.96 6.15
C ARG A 9 9.92 5.09 7.15
N GLY A 10 8.80 5.55 7.67
CA GLY A 10 7.97 4.89 8.68
C GLY A 10 6.59 4.42 8.20
N THR A 11 6.24 4.59 6.91
CA THR A 11 5.01 4.02 6.34
C THR A 11 5.38 2.92 5.38
N THR A 12 4.70 1.77 5.49
CA THR A 12 4.94 0.49 4.81
C THR A 12 5.63 0.63 3.46
N SER A 13 6.96 0.69 3.48
CA SER A 13 7.82 0.79 2.30
C SER A 13 8.03 -0.60 1.70
N SER A 14 6.98 -1.41 1.61
CA SER A 14 7.09 -2.69 0.91
C SER A 14 6.98 -2.45 -0.58
N ASP A 15 7.79 -3.17 -1.36
CA ASP A 15 7.71 -3.16 -2.83
C ASP A 15 6.29 -3.46 -3.32
N GLU A 16 5.54 -4.27 -2.56
CA GLU A 16 4.11 -4.53 -2.74
C GLU A 16 3.24 -3.27 -2.66
N HIS A 17 3.49 -2.38 -1.69
CA HIS A 17 2.73 -1.15 -1.55
C HIS A 17 3.01 -0.20 -2.70
N GLU A 18 4.28 -0.05 -3.07
CA GLU A 18 4.67 0.77 -4.21
C GLU A 18 4.14 0.20 -5.53
N TRP A 19 4.17 -1.12 -5.71
CA TRP A 19 3.63 -1.79 -6.87
C TRP A 19 2.11 -1.59 -6.98
N ILE A 20 1.35 -1.80 -5.91
CA ILE A 20 -0.12 -1.59 -5.91
C ILE A 20 -0.46 -0.12 -6.16
N MET A 21 0.28 0.81 -5.57
CA MET A 21 0.08 2.24 -5.81
C MET A 21 0.30 2.60 -7.29
N LYS A 22 1.34 2.06 -7.93
CA LYS A 22 1.63 2.31 -9.36
C LYS A 22 0.64 1.61 -10.28
N GLU A 23 0.36 0.34 -10.03
CA GLU A 23 -0.45 -0.50 -10.91
C GLU A 23 -1.94 -0.14 -10.85
N ARG A 24 -2.44 0.20 -9.65
CA ARG A 24 -3.85 0.55 -9.43
C ARG A 24 -4.11 2.06 -9.42
N GLY A 25 -3.05 2.88 -9.43
CA GLY A 25 -3.16 4.33 -9.26
C GLY A 25 -3.65 4.75 -7.87
N PHE A 26 -3.45 3.91 -6.85
CA PHE A 26 -3.89 4.19 -5.50
C PHE A 26 -2.95 5.14 -4.78
N ASP A 27 -3.52 6.02 -3.96
CA ASP A 27 -2.75 6.70 -2.93
C ASP A 27 -2.35 5.73 -1.81
N ARG A 28 -1.45 6.19 -0.94
CA ARG A 28 -0.87 5.40 0.14
C ARG A 28 -1.93 4.82 1.08
N HIS A 29 -2.98 5.57 1.39
CA HIS A 29 -4.04 5.13 2.30
C HIS A 29 -4.93 4.08 1.61
N MET A 30 -5.31 4.31 0.36
CA MET A 30 -6.07 3.34 -0.42
C MET A 30 -5.32 2.01 -0.59
N ALA A 31 -4.04 2.06 -0.94
CA ALA A 31 -3.21 0.86 -1.07
C ALA A 31 -3.09 0.08 0.25
N SER A 32 -2.99 0.78 1.39
CA SER A 32 -2.99 0.14 2.72
C SER A 32 -4.33 -0.53 3.03
N ALA A 33 -5.45 0.17 2.82
CA ALA A 33 -6.78 -0.39 3.04
C ALA A 33 -7.04 -1.61 2.14
N TYR A 34 -6.60 -1.53 0.88
CA TYR A 34 -6.71 -2.61 -0.09
C TYR A 34 -5.94 -3.87 0.35
N LEU A 35 -4.68 -3.72 0.77
CA LEU A 35 -3.87 -4.84 1.28
C LEU A 35 -4.49 -5.51 2.52
N ILE A 36 -5.05 -4.71 3.44
CA ILE A 36 -5.73 -5.24 4.63
C ILE A 36 -6.98 -6.03 4.23
N ALA A 37 -7.78 -5.51 3.30
CA ALA A 37 -8.97 -6.18 2.81
C ALA A 37 -8.61 -7.52 2.14
N LEU A 38 -7.55 -7.55 1.31
CA LEU A 38 -7.07 -8.79 0.69
C LEU A 38 -6.66 -9.84 1.73
N LYS A 39 -5.86 -9.47 2.73
CA LYS A 39 -5.47 -10.39 3.81
C LYS A 39 -6.67 -10.92 4.58
N GLY A 40 -7.67 -10.07 4.85
CA GLY A 40 -8.91 -10.49 5.50
C GLY A 40 -9.69 -11.51 4.66
N LEU A 41 -9.75 -11.31 3.34
CA LEU A 41 -10.41 -12.25 2.43
C LEU A 41 -9.69 -13.59 2.31
N GLU A 42 -8.35 -13.60 2.31
CA GLU A 42 -7.56 -14.84 2.30
C GLU A 42 -7.80 -15.69 3.55
N LEU A 43 -7.86 -15.06 4.73
CA LEU A 43 -8.16 -15.74 5.98
C LEU A 43 -9.55 -16.39 5.99
N ILE A 44 -10.55 -15.73 5.39
CA ILE A 44 -11.91 -16.27 5.28
C ILE A 44 -11.95 -17.47 4.31
N LYS A 45 -11.21 -17.41 3.20
CA LYS A 45 -11.19 -18.48 2.19
C LYS A 45 -10.42 -19.73 2.62
N SER A 46 -9.50 -19.60 3.59
CA SER A 46 -8.66 -20.70 4.08
C SER A 46 -9.33 -21.51 5.20
N ASN A 47 -10.61 -21.27 5.49
CA ASN A 47 -11.41 -21.90 6.54
C ASN A 47 -12.66 -22.55 5.93
#